data_AF-X1EVY5-F1
#
_entry.id   AF-X1EVY5-F1
#
_cell.length_a   1.000
_cell.length_b   1.000
_cell.length_c   1.000
_cell.angle_alpha   90.00
_cell.angle_beta   90.00
_cell.angle_gamma   90.00
#
_symmetry.space_group_name_H-M   'P 1'
#
loop_
_entity.id
_entity.type
_entity.pdbx_description
1 polymer ?
#
loop_
_entity_poly.entity_id
_entity_poly.type
_entity_poly.pdbx_seq_one_letter_code
_entity_poly.pdbx_strand_id
1 'polypeptide(L)' 'CAGIAKKAGVKKLVLTHLDLDLEKVKEQCSRDFYGEIIVAEDLMQVEI' A
#
# COMPACT_ATOMS: atom_id res chain seq x y z
N CYS A 1 8.04 -2.09 0.23
CA CYS A 1 7.43 -1.08 -0.66
C CYS A 1 7.23 0.29 0.02
N ALA A 2 6.75 0.34 1.27
CA ALA A 2 6.48 1.60 2.00
C ALA A 2 7.63 2.62 2.00
N GLY A 3 8.88 2.18 2.22
CA GLY A 3 10.04 3.08 2.18
C GLY A 3 10.28 3.76 0.83
N ILE A 4 9.94 3.11 -0.29
CA ILE A 4 10.05 3.69 -1.64
C ILE A 4 8.94 4.72 -1.85
N ALA A 5 7.71 4.36 -1.50
CA ALA A 5 6.55 5.25 -1.58
C ALA A 5 6.75 6.54 -0.77
N LYS A 6 7.29 6.42 0.45
CA LYS A 6 7.67 7.56 1.30
C LYS A 6 8.69 8.47 0.59
N LYS A 7 9.77 7.90 0.07
CA LYS A 7 10.84 8.67 -0.61
C LYS A 7 10.34 9.36 -1.87
N ALA A 8 9.43 8.72 -2.60
CA ALA A 8 8.81 9.28 -3.80
C ALA A 8 7.73 10.34 -3.50
N GLY A 9 7.30 10.49 -2.24
CA GLY A 9 6.29 11.47 -1.86
C GLY A 9 4.91 11.20 -2.45
N VAL A 10 4.56 9.93 -2.70
CA VAL A 10 3.27 9.56 -3.29
C VAL A 10 2.12 9.70 -2.29
N LYS A 11 0.93 10.00 -2.79
CA LYS A 11 -0.28 10.15 -1.96
C LYS A 11 -0.95 8.80 -1.63
N LYS A 12 -0.92 7.87 -2.58
CA LYS A 12 -1.54 6.54 -2.47
C LYS A 12 -0.51 5.44 -2.74
N LEU A 13 -0.56 4.37 -1.96
CA LEU A 13 0.21 3.14 -2.13
C LEU A 13 -0.77 1.97 -2.28
N VAL A 14 -0.79 1.37 -3.47
CA VAL A 14 -1.60 0.17 -3.76
C VAL A 14 -0.71 -1.06 -3.67
N LEU A 15 -1.08 -1.99 -2.79
CA LEU A 15 -0.39 -3.26 -2.57
C LEU A 15 -1.11 -4.36 -3.35
N THR A 16 -0.37 -5.15 -4.12
CA THR A 16 -0.89 -6.27 -4.91
C THR A 16 0.09 -7.45 -4.82
N HIS A 17 -0.26 -8.60 -5.41
CA HIS A 17 0.51 -9.84 -5.36
C HIS A 17 0.91 -10.23 -3.93
N LEU A 18 -0.08 -10.30 -3.04
CA LEU A 18 0.11 -10.63 -1.63
C LEU A 18 -0.31 -12.08 -1.37
N ASP A 19 0.67 -12.95 -1.13
CA ASP A 19 0.46 -14.31 -0.59
C ASP A 19 0.48 -14.33 0.96
N LEU A 20 0.33 -13.16 1.59
CA LEU A 20 0.54 -12.93 3.02
C LEU A 20 -0.70 -12.34 3.70
N ASP A 21 -0.71 -12.45 5.03
CA ASP A 21 -1.70 -11.85 5.91
C ASP A 21 -1.79 -10.32 5.71
N LEU A 22 -2.91 -9.88 5.13
CA LEU A 22 -3.16 -8.51 4.70
C LEU A 22 -3.06 -7.49 5.84
N GLU A 23 -3.51 -7.86 7.05
CA GLU A 23 -3.49 -6.95 8.19
C GLU A 23 -2.06 -6.65 8.63
N LYS A 24 -1.21 -7.69 8.68
CA LYS A 24 0.21 -7.53 9.03
C LYS A 24 0.97 -6.70 8.00
N VAL A 25 0.68 -6.90 6.72
CA VAL A 25 1.33 -6.13 5.65
C VAL A 25 0.94 -4.65 5.73
N LYS A 26 -0.35 -4.35 5.97
CA LYS A 26 -0.81 -2.98 6.19
C LYS A 26 -0.13 -2.35 7.40
N GLU A 27 -0.12 -3.01 8.55
CA GLU A 27 0.57 -2.51 9.75
C GLU A 27 2.05 -2.20 9.51
N GLN A 28 2.77 -3.09 8.83
CA GLN A 28 4.18 -2.87 8.51
C GLN A 28 4.37 -1.66 7.60
N CYS A 29 3.51 -1.50 6.58
CA CYS A 29 3.60 -0.36 5.68
C CYS A 29 3.27 0.97 6.36
N SER A 30 2.29 0.98 7.27
CA SER A 30 1.87 2.16 8.02
C SER A 30 2.96 2.73 8.95
N ARG A 31 3.99 1.95 9.31
CA ARG A 31 5.12 2.42 10.13
C ARG A 31 5.99 3.44 9.38
N ASP A 32 6.13 3.26 8.07
CA ASP A 32 7.05 4.04 7.24
C ASP A 32 6.33 4.98 6.27
N PHE A 33 5.08 4.69 5.89
CA PHE A 33 4.30 5.44 4.92
C PHE A 33 3.01 5.98 5.56
N TYR A 34 2.83 7.29 5.49
CA TYR A 34 1.69 8.01 6.10
C TYR A 34 0.60 8.41 5.10
N GLY A 35 0.75 8.03 3.83
CA GLY A 35 -0.29 8.22 2.81
C GLY A 35 -1.35 7.13 2.86
N GLU A 36 -2.26 7.15 1.90
CA GLU A 36 -3.33 6.16 1.78
C GLU A 36 -2.76 4.79 1.37
N ILE A 37 -3.01 3.75 2.17
CA ILE A 37 -2.58 2.38 1.87
C ILE A 37 -3.79 1.55 1.50
N ILE A 38 -3.76 0.99 0.29
CA ILE A 38 -4.84 0.18 -0.26
C ILE A 38 -4.29 -1.20 -0.61
N VAL A 39 -5.06 -2.25 -0.35
CA VAL A 39 -4.80 -3.58 -0.88
C VAL A 39 -5.68 -3.75 -2.10
N ALA A 40 -5.09 -4.08 -3.23
CA ALA A 40 -5.80 -4.31 -4.47
C ALA A 40 -6.62 -5.59 -4.37
N GLU A 41 -7.87 -5.49 -4.80
CA GLU A 41 -8.75 -6.62 -5.07
C GLU A 41 -8.88 -6.81 -6.58
N ASP A 42 -9.31 -8.00 -7.01
CA ASP A 42 -9.51 -8.27 -8.43
C ASP A 42 -10.52 -7.29 -9.02
N LEU A 43 -10.19 -6.74 -10.20
CA LEU A 43 -10.98 -5.73 -10.90
C LEU A 43 -11.15 -4.40 -10.15
N MET A 44 -10.37 -4.15 -9.09
CA MET A 44 -10.37 -2.87 -8.38
C MET A 44 -10.02 -1.72 -9.33
N GLN A 45 -10.84 -0.66 -9.30
CA GLN A 45 -10.55 0.60 -9.98
C GLN A 45 -9.94 1.60 -9.00
N VAL A 46 -8.95 2.35 -9.46
CA VAL A 46 -8.29 3.41 -8.68
C VAL A 46 -8.47 4.72 -9.41
N GLU A 47 -9.13 5.68 -8.75
CA GLU A 47 -9.18 7.06 -9.22
C GLU A 47 -7.86 7.77 -8.91
N ILE A 48 -7.31 8.43 -9.94
CA ILE A 48 -6.04 9.17 -9.89
C ILE A 48 -6.27 10.57 -9.35
#